data_AF-A0A4X2MD60-F1
#
_entry.id   AF-A0A4X2MD60-F1
#
_cell.length_a   1.000
_cell.length_b   1.000
_cell.length_c   1.000
_cell.angle_alpha   90.00
_cell.angle_beta   90.00
_cell.angle_gamma   90.00
#
_symmetry.space_group_name_H-M   'P 1'
#
loop_
_entity.id
_entity.type
_entity.pdbx_description
1 polymer ?
#
loop_
_entity_poly.entity_id
_entity_poly.type
_entity_poly.pdbx_seq_one_letter_code
_entity_poly.pdbx_strand_id
1 'polypeptide(L)'
;MDILCPLGACLFNSLIAFLLLMMPKMALGQFSVIGPAGSIQISLGGEAELPCYLTPPQSAQHMEVLWLQSTQVAHLYRYGEDQLGDQARDYQGRTELLRDAVTSGNITLEILNVRLLDA
;
A
#
# COMPACT_ATOMS: atom_id res chain seq x y z
N MET A 1 -32.77 33.41 -30.43
CA MET A 1 -33.93 32.68 -29.92
C MET A 1 -34.00 31.36 -30.67
N ASP A 2 -33.76 30.19 -30.13
CA ASP A 2 -33.22 29.73 -28.85
C ASP A 2 -32.61 28.37 -29.16
N ILE A 3 -31.36 28.16 -28.75
CA ILE A 3 -30.72 26.84 -28.79
C ILE A 3 -31.40 26.04 -27.68
N LEU A 4 -32.53 25.41 -28.00
CA LEU A 4 -33.23 24.51 -27.10
C LEU A 4 -32.44 23.19 -27.08
N CYS A 5 -31.36 23.20 -26.31
CA CYS A 5 -30.67 21.98 -25.92
C CYS A 5 -31.72 21.07 -25.24
N PRO A 6 -31.90 19.80 -25.66
CA PRO A 6 -32.91 18.95 -25.04
C PRO A 6 -32.55 18.84 -23.57
N LEU A 7 -33.45 19.31 -22.69
CA LEU A 7 -33.19 19.47 -21.26
C LEU A 7 -32.51 18.22 -20.64
N GLY A 8 -32.83 17.02 -21.13
CA GLY A 8 -32.19 15.77 -20.70
C GLY A 8 -30.68 15.69 -20.93
N ALA A 9 -30.15 16.18 -22.06
CA ALA A 9 -28.72 16.13 -22.36
C ALA A 9 -27.92 17.13 -21.51
N CYS A 10 -28.48 18.32 -21.26
CA CYS A 10 -27.88 19.30 -20.36
C CYS A 10 -27.88 18.81 -18.91
N LEU A 11 -28.98 18.22 -18.45
CA LEU A 11 -29.07 17.66 -17.10
C LEU A 11 -28.10 16.50 -16.89
N PHE A 12 -27.96 15.61 -17.88
CA PHE A 12 -27.01 14.50 -17.83
C PHE A 12 -25.55 14.97 -17.79
N ASN A 13 -25.17 15.92 -18.66
CA ASN A 13 -23.81 16.48 -18.65
C ASN A 13 -23.53 17.28 -17.37
N SER A 14 -24.52 18.02 -16.86
CA SER A 14 -24.39 18.74 -15.60
C SER A 14 -24.26 17.79 -14.41
N LEU A 15 -24.98 16.66 -14.42
CA LEU A 15 -24.88 15.63 -13.39
C LEU A 15 -23.52 14.94 -13.42
N ILE A 16 -23.01 14.58 -14.60
CA ILE A 16 -21.65 14.02 -14.75
C ILE A 16 -20.60 15.01 -14.27
N ALA A 17 -20.68 16.28 -14.67
CA ALA A 17 -19.75 17.32 -14.21
C ALA A 17 -19.80 17.48 -12.69
N PHE A 18 -21.00 17.46 -12.09
CA PHE A 18 -21.19 17.52 -10.64
C PHE A 18 -20.61 16.30 -9.93
N LEU A 19 -20.80 15.09 -10.46
CA LEU A 19 -20.20 13.85 -9.94
C LEU A 19 -18.68 13.89 -10.01
N LEU A 20 -18.10 14.36 -11.11
CA LEU A 20 -16.64 14.53 -11.26
C LEU A 20 -16.07 15.58 -10.29
N LEU A 21 -16.82 16.64 -9.97
CA LEU A 21 -16.43 17.64 -8.97
C LEU A 21 -16.55 17.13 -7.52
N MET A 22 -17.43 16.16 -7.26
CA MET A 22 -17.58 15.51 -5.97
C MET A 22 -16.54 14.42 -5.71
N MET A 23 -15.84 13.93 -6.74
CA MET A 23 -14.67 13.08 -6.52
C MET A 23 -13.65 13.91 -5.74
N PRO A 24 -13.27 13.51 -4.51
CA PRO A 24 -12.18 14.18 -3.82
C PRO A 24 -10.99 14.16 -4.76
N LYS A 25 -10.45 15.34 -5.10
CA LYS A 25 -9.16 15.43 -5.79
C LYS A 25 -8.22 14.55 -4.97
N MET A 26 -7.75 13.44 -5.54
CA MET A 26 -6.70 12.66 -4.92
C MET A 26 -5.51 13.62 -4.84
N ALA A 27 -5.37 14.30 -3.70
CA ALA A 27 -4.15 15.00 -3.40
C ALA A 27 -3.09 13.90 -3.46
N LEU A 28 -2.07 14.09 -4.30
CA LEU A 28 -0.88 13.27 -4.22
C LEU A 28 -0.36 13.51 -2.81
N GLY A 29 -0.67 12.59 -1.89
CA GLY A 29 -0.35 12.73 -0.48
C GLY A 29 1.15 12.89 -0.38
N GLN A 30 1.63 14.03 0.09
CA GLN A 30 3.04 14.17 0.39
C GLN A 30 3.31 13.36 1.65
N PHE A 31 4.09 12.29 1.52
CA PHE A 31 4.47 11.43 2.63
C PHE A 31 5.95 11.10 2.57
N SER A 32 6.49 10.71 3.72
CA SER A 32 7.78 10.06 3.87
C SER A 32 7.57 8.67 4.45
N VAL A 33 8.46 7.74 4.12
CA VAL A 33 8.47 6.40 4.67
C VAL A 33 9.56 6.35 5.75
N ILE A 34 9.18 5.94 6.96
CA ILE A 34 10.09 5.82 8.09
C ILE A 34 10.25 4.34 8.42
N GLY A 35 11.48 3.85 8.40
CA GLY A 35 11.85 2.48 8.74
C GLY A 35 12.45 2.38 10.15
N PRO A 36 13.03 1.22 10.51
CA PRO A 36 13.68 1.03 11.80
C PRO A 36 14.89 1.95 11.94
N ALA A 37 15.12 2.46 13.15
CA ALA A 37 16.26 3.34 13.45
C ALA A 37 17.62 2.60 13.50
N GLY A 38 17.61 1.27 13.47
CA GLY A 38 18.80 0.42 13.56
C GLY A 38 18.52 -1.02 13.17
N SER A 39 19.51 -1.90 13.36
CA SER A 39 19.34 -3.33 13.08
C SER A 39 18.42 -3.99 14.11
N ILE A 40 17.66 -4.98 13.64
CA ILE A 40 16.73 -5.75 14.48
C ILE A 40 17.38 -7.11 14.75
N GLN A 41 17.40 -7.51 16.02
CA GLN A 41 18.01 -8.78 16.45
C GLN A 41 16.89 -9.81 16.69
N ILE A 42 16.85 -10.86 15.87
CA ILE A 42 15.89 -11.96 15.97
C ILE A 42 16.62 -13.29 16.02
N SER A 43 16.06 -14.24 16.77
CA SER A 43 16.55 -15.62 16.80
C SER A 43 16.20 -16.37 15.51
N LEU A 44 17.11 -17.22 15.02
CA LEU A 44 16.82 -18.11 13.90
C LEU A 44 15.60 -18.99 14.19
N GLY A 45 14.74 -19.17 13.19
CA GLY A 45 13.45 -19.84 13.32
C GLY A 45 12.36 -19.01 14.01
N GLY A 46 12.69 -17.83 14.54
CA GLY A 46 11.74 -16.90 15.13
C GLY A 46 10.98 -16.09 14.08
N GLU A 47 10.31 -15.07 14.58
CA GLU A 47 9.49 -14.13 13.82
C GLU A 47 10.04 -12.71 13.99
N ALA A 48 10.07 -11.97 12.90
CA ALA A 48 10.58 -10.60 12.86
C ALA A 48 9.52 -9.66 12.32
N GLU A 49 9.27 -8.57 13.04
CA GLU A 49 8.55 -7.41 12.51
C GLU A 49 9.56 -6.37 12.03
N LEU A 50 9.47 -5.99 10.76
CA LEU A 50 10.25 -4.92 10.15
C LEU A 50 9.39 -3.65 10.11
N PRO A 51 9.48 -2.76 11.12
CA PRO A 51 8.59 -1.63 11.25
C PRO A 51 8.78 -0.65 10.12
N CYS A 52 7.69 -0.24 9.50
CA CYS A 52 7.69 0.73 8.42
C CYS A 52 6.37 1.50 8.42
N TYR A 53 6.43 2.83 8.39
CA TYR A 53 5.23 3.66 8.50
C TYR A 53 5.34 4.98 7.72
N LEU A 54 4.18 5.48 7.29
CA LEU A 54 4.05 6.76 6.60
C LEU A 54 4.02 7.92 7.59
N THR A 55 4.71 9.01 7.25
CA THR A 55 4.64 10.29 7.96
C THR A 55 4.35 11.43 6.97
N PRO A 56 3.31 12.26 7.18
CA PRO A 56 2.28 12.12 8.22
C PRO A 56 1.42 10.84 8.01
N PRO A 57 0.80 10.30 9.08
CA PRO A 57 -0.07 9.12 9.01
C PRO A 57 -1.19 9.30 7.99
N GLN A 58 -1.34 8.34 7.08
CA GLN A 58 -2.38 8.33 6.06
C GLN A 58 -2.57 6.91 5.51
N SER A 59 -3.74 6.62 4.95
CA SER A 59 -4.05 5.26 4.49
C SER A 59 -3.13 4.80 3.36
N ALA A 60 -2.49 3.65 3.58
CA ALA A 60 -1.72 2.94 2.57
C ALA A 60 -2.53 1.84 1.86
N GLN A 61 -3.84 1.72 2.14
CA GLN A 61 -4.67 0.61 1.66
C GLN A 61 -4.69 0.48 0.12
N HIS A 62 -4.66 1.62 -0.57
CA HIS A 62 -4.67 1.70 -2.04
C HIS A 62 -3.27 2.01 -2.62
N MET A 63 -2.23 1.91 -1.81
CA MET A 63 -0.85 2.03 -2.26
C MET A 63 -0.29 0.68 -2.67
N GLU A 64 0.77 0.70 -3.46
CA GLU A 64 1.63 -0.44 -3.67
C GLU A 64 2.78 -0.39 -2.67
N VAL A 65 3.02 -1.49 -1.96
CA VAL A 65 4.13 -1.62 -1.02
C VAL A 65 5.02 -2.76 -1.46
N LEU A 66 6.27 -2.44 -1.80
CA LEU A 66 7.27 -3.40 -2.27
C LEU A 66 8.40 -3.49 -1.25
N TRP A 67 8.62 -4.68 -0.71
CA TRP A 67 9.77 -5.01 0.10
C TRP A 67 10.79 -5.79 -0.73
N LEU A 68 12.03 -5.29 -0.73
CA LEU A 68 13.14 -5.89 -1.44
C LEU A 68 14.22 -6.31 -0.46
N GLN A 69 14.79 -7.49 -0.67
CA GLN A 69 16.07 -7.87 -0.09
C GLN A 69 17.09 -7.93 -1.22
N SER A 70 18.03 -6.98 -1.22
CA SER A 70 18.87 -6.66 -2.38
C SER A 70 18.03 -6.44 -3.66
N THR A 71 17.92 -7.45 -4.53
CA THR A 71 17.16 -7.41 -5.78
C THR A 71 15.99 -8.39 -5.81
N GLN A 72 15.77 -9.16 -4.74
CA GLN A 72 14.71 -10.15 -4.64
C GLN A 72 13.47 -9.54 -4.00
N VAL A 73 12.30 -9.87 -4.56
CA VAL A 73 11.01 -9.46 -4.01
C VAL A 73 10.71 -10.29 -2.77
N ALA A 74 10.85 -9.67 -1.59
CA ALA A 74 10.56 -10.29 -0.31
C ALA A 74 9.05 -10.23 0.01
N HIS A 75 8.37 -9.17 -0.43
CA HIS A 75 6.91 -9.06 -0.31
C HIS A 75 6.38 -7.99 -1.27
N LEU A 76 5.19 -8.20 -1.81
CA LEU A 76 4.47 -7.21 -2.61
C LEU A 76 3.03 -7.14 -2.12
N TYR A 77 2.58 -5.95 -1.73
CA TYR A 77 1.18 -5.65 -1.47
C TYR A 77 0.67 -4.70 -2.56
N ARG A 78 -0.42 -5.08 -3.21
CA ARG A 78 -1.04 -4.29 -4.30
C ARG A 78 -2.52 -4.63 -4.37
N TYR A 79 -3.34 -3.67 -4.77
CA TYR A 79 -4.80 -3.83 -4.93
C TYR A 79 -5.54 -4.27 -3.66
N GLY A 80 -4.99 -3.94 -2.48
CA GLY A 80 -5.64 -4.27 -1.21
C GLY A 80 -5.19 -5.60 -0.59
N GLU A 81 -4.30 -6.35 -1.24
CA GLU A 81 -3.94 -7.72 -0.86
C GLU A 81 -2.47 -8.05 -1.12
N ASP A 82 -1.99 -9.13 -0.52
CA ASP A 82 -0.61 -9.61 -0.68
C ASP A 82 -0.51 -10.43 -1.97
N GLN A 83 0.50 -10.10 -2.78
CA GLN A 83 0.73 -10.66 -4.10
C GLN A 83 1.81 -11.74 -4.01
N LEU A 84 1.37 -12.98 -3.80
CA LEU A 84 2.28 -14.12 -3.61
C LEU A 84 3.00 -14.56 -4.90
N GLY A 85 2.48 -14.20 -6.08
CA GLY A 85 2.99 -14.67 -7.38
C GLY A 85 4.36 -14.11 -7.77
N ASP A 86 4.65 -12.87 -7.37
CA ASP A 86 5.89 -12.16 -7.71
C ASP A 86 6.99 -12.34 -6.64
N GLN A 87 6.68 -13.05 -5.56
CA GLN A 87 7.57 -13.23 -4.42
C GLN A 87 8.67 -14.25 -4.71
N ALA A 88 9.90 -13.93 -4.30
CA ALA A 88 11.01 -14.87 -4.38
C ALA A 88 10.75 -16.10 -3.49
N ARG A 89 11.17 -17.28 -3.97
CA ARG A 89 10.89 -18.58 -3.32
C ARG A 89 11.29 -18.63 -1.85
N ASP A 90 12.36 -17.93 -1.47
CA ASP A 90 12.86 -17.92 -0.10
C ASP A 90 11.92 -17.21 0.89
N TYR A 91 11.00 -16.36 0.41
CA TYR A 91 10.03 -15.61 1.22
C TYR A 91 8.60 -16.14 1.11
N GLN A 92 8.32 -17.08 0.19
CA GLN A 92 7.00 -17.65 0.00
C GLN A 92 6.45 -18.30 1.27
N GLY A 93 5.25 -17.87 1.66
CA GLY A 93 4.57 -18.36 2.87
C GLY A 93 5.25 -17.94 4.17
N ARG A 94 6.17 -16.96 4.12
CA ARG A 94 6.89 -16.47 5.29
C ARG A 94 6.67 -14.99 5.57
N THR A 95 6.09 -14.22 4.66
CA THR A 95 5.94 -12.78 4.88
C THR A 95 4.52 -12.30 4.67
N GLU A 96 4.07 -11.40 5.54
CA GLU A 96 2.74 -10.79 5.53
C GLU A 96 2.84 -9.31 5.92
N LEU A 97 2.02 -8.47 5.30
CA LEU A 97 1.87 -7.07 5.72
C LEU A 97 0.87 -6.98 6.87
N LEU A 98 1.25 -6.36 8.00
CA LEU A 98 0.35 -6.20 9.14
C LEU A 98 -0.86 -5.31 8.78
N ARG A 99 -2.04 -5.92 8.62
CA ARG A 99 -3.23 -5.27 8.04
C ARG A 99 -3.93 -4.28 8.97
N ASP A 100 -3.87 -4.52 10.27
CA ASP A 100 -4.68 -3.79 11.27
C ASP A 100 -4.47 -2.28 11.26
N ALA A 101 -3.29 -1.83 10.81
CA ALA A 101 -2.91 -0.42 10.83
C ALA A 101 -2.56 0.16 9.44
N VAL A 102 -2.81 -0.57 8.34
CA VAL A 102 -2.57 -0.07 6.96
C VAL A 102 -3.37 1.21 6.67
N THR A 103 -4.57 1.35 7.25
CA THR A 103 -5.41 2.54 7.12
C THR A 103 -4.82 3.78 7.81
N SER A 104 -3.88 3.60 8.73
CA SER A 104 -3.09 4.66 9.37
C SER A 104 -1.70 4.85 8.73
N GLY A 105 -1.36 4.05 7.72
CA GLY A 105 -0.08 4.11 7.04
C GLY A 105 1.01 3.25 7.68
N ASN A 106 0.64 2.32 8.56
CA ASN A 106 1.57 1.28 9.01
C ASN A 106 1.67 0.21 7.90
N ILE A 107 2.87 0.00 7.40
CA ILE A 107 3.22 -0.96 6.36
C ILE A 107 4.35 -1.89 6.84
N THR A 108 4.33 -2.21 8.13
CA THR A 108 5.24 -3.16 8.78
C THR A 108 5.11 -4.53 8.16
N LEU A 109 6.26 -5.13 7.82
CA LEU A 109 6.33 -6.49 7.29
C LEU A 109 6.66 -7.47 8.40
N GLU A 110 5.86 -8.51 8.54
CA GLU A 110 6.20 -9.67 9.35
C GLU A 110 6.97 -10.69 8.51
N ILE A 111 8.01 -11.29 9.07
CA ILE A 111 8.77 -12.40 8.48
C ILE A 111 8.83 -13.56 9.48
N LEU A 112 8.23 -14.68 9.10
CA LEU A 112 8.19 -15.93 9.84
C LEU A 112 9.40 -16.82 9.52
N ASN A 113 9.77 -17.65 10.51
CA ASN A 113 10.84 -18.64 10.41
C ASN A 113 12.14 -18.03 9.87
N VAL A 114 12.66 -17.01 10.57
CA VAL A 114 13.84 -16.23 10.16
C VAL A 114 15.06 -17.14 9.93
N ARG A 115 15.79 -16.87 8.84
CA ARG A 115 16.94 -17.61 8.32
C ARG A 115 18.15 -16.70 8.24
N LEU A 116 19.34 -17.30 8.19
CA LEU A 116 20.59 -16.56 7.99
C LEU A 116 20.61 -15.76 6.67
N LEU A 117 19.86 -16.20 5.66
CA LEU A 117 19.76 -15.51 4.37
C LEU A 117 18.86 -14.28 4.42
N ASP A 118 18.12 -14.04 5.49
CA ASP A 118 17.29 -12.83 5.63
C ASP A 118 18.06 -11.65 6.24
N ALA A 119 19.32 -11.87 6.66
CA ALA A 119 20.19 -10.87 7.25
C ALA A 119 20.68 -9.80 6.24
#